data_AF-A0A6M3XYS6-F1
#
_entry.id   AF-A0A6M3XYS6-F1
#
_cell.length_a   1.000
_cell.length_b   1.000
_cell.length_c   1.000
_cell.angle_alpha   90.00
_cell.angle_beta   90.00
_cell.angle_gamma   90.00
#
_symmetry.space_group_name_H-M   'P 1'
#
loop_
_entity.id
_entity.type
_entity.pdbx_description
1 polymer ?
#
loop_
_entity_poly.entity_id
_entity_poly.type
_entity_poly.pdbx_seq_one_letter_code
_entity_poly.pdbx_strand_id
1 'polypeptide(L)'
;MVINLQGKIVKQNGRKKVEFEKPEYYRQQIEQYPESAKVEVEIRRKSGRRTNHQNRYWHKVCFPEWAEILGEFDEVESKAYCREKFIPVVVKKAKNGQDIEIKRGTSDLDAYEGWKFTQKMIKNAALHGHIILTPCEAGYNCGRKECPICGKEIEKAEEIIDENYPTENNDPKQIPL
;
A
#
# COMPACT_ATOMS: atom_id res chain seq x y z
N MET A 1 0.77 -15.89 -21.42
CA MET A 1 1.24 -14.54 -21.03
C MET A 1 0.22 -13.98 -20.05
N VAL A 2 0.66 -13.29 -18.98
CA VAL A 2 -0.26 -12.65 -18.02
C VAL A 2 -0.16 -11.15 -18.21
N ILE A 3 -1.28 -10.50 -18.55
CA ILE A 3 -1.35 -9.05 -18.75
C ILE A 3 -2.04 -8.44 -17.53
N ASN A 4 -1.32 -7.57 -16.82
CA ASN A 4 -1.90 -6.81 -15.72
C ASN A 4 -2.49 -5.50 -16.25
N LEU A 5 -3.81 -5.35 -16.16
CA LEU A 5 -4.53 -4.15 -16.55
C LEU A 5 -5.16 -3.51 -15.32
N GLN A 6 -5.04 -2.20 -15.20
CA GLN A 6 -5.70 -1.42 -14.16
C GLN A 6 -6.89 -0.69 -14.76
N GLY A 7 -7.99 -0.66 -14.02
CA GLY A 7 -9.19 0.03 -14.42
C GLY A 7 -10.11 0.32 -13.25
N LYS A 8 -10.99 1.30 -13.44
CA LYS A 8 -12.01 1.71 -12.47
C LYS A 8 -13.38 1.22 -12.95
N ILE A 9 -14.27 0.91 -12.01
CA ILE A 9 -15.67 0.61 -12.34
C ILE A 9 -16.43 1.93 -12.45
N VAL A 10 -16.92 2.25 -13.64
CA VAL A 10 -17.70 3.46 -13.91
C VAL A 10 -19.11 3.10 -14.36
N LYS A 11 -20.05 4.04 -14.22
CA LYS A 11 -21.45 3.87 -14.61
C LYS A 11 -21.68 4.63 -15.92
N GLN A 12 -22.02 3.94 -16.99
CA GLN A 12 -22.37 4.55 -18.29
C GLN A 12 -23.68 3.96 -18.77
N ASN A 13 -24.64 4.81 -19.13
CA ASN A 13 -25.98 4.41 -19.61
C ASN A 13 -26.69 3.41 -18.67
N GLY A 14 -26.59 3.63 -17.36
CA GLY A 14 -27.19 2.78 -16.33
C GLY A 14 -26.47 1.44 -16.08
N ARG A 15 -25.44 1.10 -16.87
CA ARG A 15 -24.67 -0.15 -16.72
C ARG A 15 -23.28 0.12 -16.15
N LYS A 16 -22.75 -0.83 -15.39
CA LYS A 16 -21.38 -0.78 -14.89
C LYS A 16 -20.44 -1.29 -15.99
N LYS A 17 -19.36 -0.56 -16.24
CA LYS A 17 -18.28 -0.96 -17.15
C LYS A 17 -16.93 -0.82 -16.45
N VAL A 18 -15.96 -1.62 -16.87
CA VAL A 18 -14.54 -1.41 -16.52
C VAL A 18 -14.00 -0.38 -17.50
N GLU A 19 -13.46 0.73 -16.98
CA GLU A 19 -12.71 1.71 -17.75
C GLU A 19 -11.24 1.54 -17.42
N PHE A 20 -10.45 1.10 -18.41
CA PHE A 20 -9.02 0.89 -18.24
C PHE A 20 -8.29 2.23 -18.18
N GLU A 21 -7.31 2.35 -17.27
CA GLU A 21 -6.52 3.56 -17.11
C GLU A 21 -5.62 3.84 -18.33
N LYS A 22 -5.20 2.79 -19.03
CA LYS A 22 -4.37 2.85 -20.25
C LYS A 22 -4.94 1.93 -21.34
N PRO A 23 -6.01 2.34 -22.04
CA PRO A 23 -6.69 1.50 -23.01
C PRO A 23 -5.81 1.16 -24.23
N GLU A 24 -4.86 2.02 -24.59
CA GLU A 24 -3.91 1.79 -25.69
C GLU A 24 -2.95 0.64 -25.37
N TYR A 25 -2.48 0.57 -24.11
CA TYR A 25 -1.64 -0.54 -23.65
C TYR A 25 -2.40 -1.86 -23.75
N TYR A 26 -3.68 -1.89 -23.36
CA TYR A 26 -4.51 -3.08 -23.53
C TYR A 26 -4.61 -3.53 -25.00
N ARG A 27 -4.88 -2.59 -25.92
CA ARG A 27 -4.98 -2.91 -27.36
C ARG A 27 -3.68 -3.52 -27.90
N GLN A 28 -2.54 -2.89 -27.60
CA GLN A 28 -1.22 -3.38 -28.02
C GLN A 28 -0.90 -4.78 -27.49
N GLN A 29 -1.36 -5.11 -26.28
CA GLN A 29 -1.12 -6.43 -25.69
C GLN A 29 -2.04 -7.51 -26.31
N ILE A 30 -3.26 -7.15 -26.71
CA ILE A 30 -4.18 -8.08 -27.38
C ILE A 30 -3.77 -8.37 -28.83
N GLU A 31 -3.24 -7.37 -29.54
CA GLU A 31 -2.75 -7.54 -30.92
C GLU A 31 -1.60 -8.55 -31.05
N GLN A 32 -0.92 -8.89 -29.95
CA GLN A 32 0.13 -9.91 -29.92
C GLN A 32 -0.42 -11.34 -29.92
N TYR A 33 -1.73 -11.54 -29.71
CA TYR A 33 -2.32 -12.87 -29.74
C TYR A 33 -2.67 -13.26 -31.18
N PRO A 34 -2.41 -14.52 -31.56
CA PRO A 34 -2.88 -15.03 -32.84
C PRO A 34 -4.42 -15.04 -32.85
N GLU A 35 -4.99 -14.81 -34.03
CA GLU A 35 -6.43 -14.88 -34.22
C GLU A 35 -6.98 -16.23 -33.72
N SER A 36 -8.15 -16.21 -33.08
CA SER A 36 -8.80 -17.39 -32.48
C SER A 36 -8.11 -18.01 -31.26
N ALA A 37 -7.09 -17.35 -30.67
CA ALA A 37 -6.56 -17.76 -29.37
C ALA A 37 -7.63 -17.68 -28.28
N LYS A 38 -7.71 -18.71 -27.43
CA LYS A 38 -8.56 -18.68 -26.22
C LYS A 38 -7.86 -17.82 -25.16
N VAL A 39 -8.58 -16.84 -24.61
CA VAL A 39 -8.09 -15.94 -23.56
C VAL A 39 -8.94 -16.11 -22.31
N GLU A 40 -8.29 -16.25 -21.16
CA GLU A 40 -8.93 -16.23 -19.85
C GLU A 40 -8.76 -14.84 -19.21
N VAL A 41 -9.83 -14.27 -18.66
CA VAL A 41 -9.81 -12.94 -18.03
C VAL A 41 -10.19 -13.06 -16.57
N GLU A 42 -9.27 -12.64 -15.69
CA GLU A 42 -9.52 -12.59 -14.26
C GLU A 42 -9.69 -11.14 -13.78
N ILE A 43 -10.87 -10.82 -13.26
CA ILE A 43 -11.16 -9.49 -12.69
C ILE A 43 -11.02 -9.57 -11.18
N ARG A 44 -9.96 -8.97 -10.64
CA ARG A 44 -9.73 -8.87 -9.19
C ARG A 44 -10.03 -7.46 -8.68
N ARG A 45 -10.78 -7.37 -7.58
CA ARG A 45 -10.93 -6.10 -6.86
C ARG A 45 -9.61 -5.72 -6.21
N LYS A 46 -8.94 -4.70 -6.74
CA LYS A 46 -7.77 -4.09 -6.09
C LYS A 46 -8.26 -3.09 -5.03
N SER A 47 -8.71 -3.58 -3.88
CA SER A 47 -8.77 -2.75 -2.69
C SER A 47 -7.34 -2.54 -2.21
N GLY A 48 -6.90 -1.30 -2.02
CA GLY A 48 -5.70 -1.06 -1.23
C GLY A 48 -5.89 -1.81 0.10
N ARG A 49 -4.98 -2.73 0.43
CA ARG A 49 -5.04 -3.43 1.73
C ARG A 49 -4.99 -2.43 2.89
N ARG A 50 -4.51 -1.21 2.61
CA ARG A 50 -4.45 -0.03 3.49
C ARG A 50 -5.04 1.18 2.78
N THR A 51 -5.40 2.20 3.57
CA THR A 51 -5.87 3.47 3.00
C THR A 51 -4.69 4.25 2.42
N ASN A 52 -4.90 4.95 1.30
CA ASN A 52 -3.88 5.84 0.73
C ASN A 52 -3.41 6.89 1.75
N HIS A 53 -4.29 7.33 2.65
CA HIS A 53 -3.95 8.24 3.75
C HIS A 53 -2.92 7.67 4.72
N GLN A 54 -3.04 6.39 5.10
CA GLN A 54 -2.04 5.74 5.97
C GLN A 54 -0.67 5.68 5.29
N ASN A 55 -0.64 5.36 3.98
CA ASN A 55 0.62 5.31 3.24
C ASN A 55 1.26 6.70 3.14
N ARG A 56 0.47 7.72 2.77
CA ARG A 56 0.96 9.12 2.71
C ARG A 56 1.48 9.59 4.07
N TYR A 57 0.78 9.28 5.16
CA TYR A 57 1.21 9.63 6.50
C TYR A 57 2.58 9.01 6.86
N TRP A 58 2.83 7.75 6.51
CA TRP A 58 4.15 7.16 6.79
C TRP A 58 5.28 7.82 6.03
N HIS A 59 5.09 8.04 4.73
CA HIS A 59 6.11 8.64 3.88
C HIS A 59 6.35 10.11 4.20
N LYS A 60 5.30 10.87 4.53
CA LYS A 60 5.41 12.31 4.80
C LYS A 60 5.71 12.67 6.26
N VAL A 61 5.51 11.73 7.20
CA VAL A 61 5.67 12.01 8.64
C VAL A 61 6.53 10.93 9.30
N CYS A 62 6.09 9.68 9.37
CA CYS A 62 6.81 8.69 10.18
C CYS A 62 8.25 8.41 9.73
N PHE A 63 8.47 8.15 8.44
CA PHE A 63 9.80 7.79 7.93
C PHE A 63 10.79 8.96 8.00
N PRO A 64 10.41 10.21 7.68
CA PRO A 64 11.25 11.37 7.94
C PRO A 64 11.62 11.54 9.42
N GLU A 65 10.64 11.46 10.33
CA GLU A 65 10.90 11.58 11.77
C GLU A 65 11.83 10.46 12.27
N TRP A 66 11.67 9.23 11.76
CA TRP A 66 12.56 8.13 12.08
C TRP A 66 13.96 8.29 11.47
N ALA A 67 14.09 8.93 10.31
CA ALA A 67 15.40 9.28 9.75
C ALA A 67 16.14 10.27 10.68
N GLU A 68 15.43 11.26 11.23
CA GLU A 68 15.98 12.19 12.22
C GLU A 68 16.37 11.48 13.53
N ILE A 69 15.51 10.59 14.04
CA ILE A 69 15.77 9.81 15.27
C ILE A 69 17.01 8.93 15.14
N LEU A 70 17.18 8.28 13.98
CA LEU A 70 18.26 7.32 13.77
C LEU A 70 19.59 7.99 13.45
N GLY A 71 19.55 9.22 12.91
CA GLY A 71 20.73 9.97 12.48
C GLY A 71 21.37 9.35 11.24
N GLU A 72 21.67 10.17 10.23
CA GLU A 72 22.32 9.76 8.97
C GLU A 72 21.53 8.77 8.08
N PHE A 73 20.27 8.45 8.41
CA PHE A 73 19.42 7.60 7.57
C PHE A 73 18.67 8.44 6.53
N ASP A 74 18.56 7.93 5.30
CA ASP A 74 17.59 8.46 4.33
C ASP A 74 16.18 7.85 4.50
N GLU A 75 15.20 8.29 3.70
CA GLU A 75 13.82 7.78 3.78
C GLU A 75 13.72 6.28 3.47
N VAL A 76 14.56 5.76 2.58
CA VAL A 76 14.57 4.35 2.17
C VAL A 76 15.11 3.50 3.31
N GLU A 77 16.21 3.94 3.94
CA GLU A 77 16.84 3.31 5.08
C GLU A 77 15.93 3.34 6.31
N SER A 78 15.31 4.48 6.61
CA SER A 78 14.39 4.60 7.74
C SER A 78 13.14 3.74 7.56
N LYS A 79 12.62 3.65 6.33
CA LYS A 79 11.53 2.72 5.96
C LYS A 79 11.95 1.27 6.14
N ALA A 80 13.16 0.90 5.70
CA ALA A 80 13.69 -0.46 5.85
C ALA A 80 13.86 -0.83 7.33
N TYR A 81 14.44 0.07 8.14
CA TYR A 81 14.55 -0.08 9.58
C TYR A 81 13.19 -0.25 10.25
N CYS A 82 12.24 0.65 9.98
CA CYS A 82 10.90 0.59 10.56
C CYS A 82 10.22 -0.74 10.21
N ARG A 83 10.34 -1.18 8.94
CA ARG A 83 9.80 -2.46 8.48
C ARG A 83 10.37 -3.62 9.30
N GLU A 84 11.68 -3.71 9.41
CA GLU A 84 12.35 -4.80 10.12
C GLU A 84 12.04 -4.78 11.62
N LYS A 85 11.98 -3.59 12.23
CA LYS A 85 11.76 -3.45 13.67
C LYS A 85 10.32 -3.70 14.09
N PHE A 86 9.34 -3.24 13.31
CA PHE A 86 7.95 -3.14 13.78
C PHE A 86 6.98 -4.11 13.10
N ILE A 87 7.31 -4.63 11.92
CA ILE A 87 6.48 -5.65 11.27
C ILE A 87 6.86 -7.04 11.82
N PRO A 88 5.93 -7.77 12.43
CA PRO A 88 6.22 -9.10 12.94
C PRO A 88 6.52 -10.09 11.79
N VAL A 89 7.51 -10.94 12.01
CA VAL A 89 7.75 -12.13 11.18
C VAL A 89 6.58 -13.08 11.35
N VAL A 90 6.11 -13.66 10.24
CA VAL A 90 5.05 -14.68 10.27
C VAL A 90 5.69 -16.03 10.04
N VAL A 91 5.47 -16.96 10.97
CA VAL A 91 5.88 -18.35 10.83
C VAL A 91 4.78 -19.12 10.10
N LYS A 92 5.13 -19.83 9.03
CA LYS A 92 4.23 -20.75 8.34
C LYS A 92 4.83 -22.14 8.28
N LYS A 93 4.00 -23.17 8.46
CA LYS A 93 4.40 -24.55 8.19
C LYS A 93 4.52 -24.80 6.69
N ALA A 94 5.68 -25.25 6.27
CA ALA A 94 5.92 -25.79 4.95
C ALA A 94 5.28 -27.17 4.78
N LYS A 95 5.14 -27.62 3.54
CA LYS A 95 4.56 -28.93 3.20
C LYS A 95 5.37 -30.10 3.76
N ASN A 96 6.65 -29.91 4.06
CA ASN A 96 7.52 -30.88 4.71
C ASN A 96 7.46 -30.83 6.25
N GLY A 97 6.56 -30.02 6.83
CA GLY A 97 6.37 -29.89 8.28
C GLY A 97 7.34 -28.91 8.98
N GLN A 98 8.30 -28.32 8.26
CA GLN A 98 9.22 -27.33 8.83
C GLN A 98 8.55 -25.96 8.96
N ASP A 99 8.89 -25.25 10.04
CA ASP A 99 8.48 -23.86 10.24
C ASP A 99 9.39 -22.96 9.41
N ILE A 100 8.78 -22.15 8.53
CA ILE A 100 9.47 -21.16 7.71
C ILE A 100 9.06 -19.77 8.19
N GLU A 101 10.06 -18.96 8.52
CA GLU A 101 9.92 -17.56 8.83
C GLU A 101 9.79 -16.74 7.54
N ILE A 102 8.69 -15.98 7.42
CA ILE A 102 8.45 -15.11 6.27
C ILE A 102 8.48 -13.66 6.73
N LYS A 103 9.52 -12.93 6.30
CA LYS A 103 9.60 -11.46 6.46
C LYS A 103 8.58 -10.80 5.53
N ARG A 104 7.60 -10.10 6.11
CA ARG A 104 6.56 -9.41 5.34
C ARG A 104 6.99 -8.02 4.89
N GLY A 105 6.46 -7.57 3.75
CA GLY A 105 6.55 -6.19 3.30
C GLY A 105 5.54 -5.31 4.02
N THR A 106 5.75 -3.99 3.98
CA THR A 106 4.67 -3.06 4.34
C THR A 106 3.48 -3.33 3.43
N SER A 107 3.65 -3.49 2.12
CA SER A 107 2.58 -3.81 1.15
C SER A 107 1.67 -4.99 1.54
N ASP A 108 2.13 -5.91 2.39
CA ASP A 108 1.38 -7.07 2.83
C ASP A 108 0.43 -6.79 4.00
N LEU A 109 0.59 -5.66 4.69
CA LEU A 109 -0.20 -5.30 5.86
C LEU A 109 -1.63 -4.92 5.46
N ASP A 110 -2.62 -5.41 6.20
CA ASP A 110 -3.98 -4.88 6.13
C ASP A 110 -4.11 -3.53 6.88
N ALA A 111 -5.30 -2.93 6.85
CA ALA A 111 -5.55 -1.62 7.46
C ALA A 111 -5.33 -1.61 8.99
N TYR A 112 -5.63 -2.72 9.67
CA TYR A 112 -5.49 -2.86 11.12
C TYR A 112 -4.02 -3.14 11.51
N GLU A 113 -3.34 -4.00 10.77
CA GLU A 113 -1.91 -4.22 10.89
C GLU A 113 -1.12 -2.95 10.57
N GLY A 114 -1.54 -2.18 9.57
CA GLY A 114 -1.00 -0.86 9.26
C GLY A 114 -1.19 0.13 10.40
N TRP A 115 -2.36 0.14 11.04
CA TRP A 115 -2.57 0.94 12.25
C TRP A 115 -1.66 0.50 13.41
N LYS A 116 -1.52 -0.81 13.67
CA LYS A 116 -0.58 -1.32 14.69
C LYS A 116 0.86 -0.94 14.41
N PHE A 117 1.29 -1.04 13.14
CA PHE A 117 2.61 -0.63 12.68
C PHE A 117 2.85 0.86 12.97
N THR A 118 1.88 1.70 12.63
CA THR A 118 1.88 3.15 12.94
C THR A 118 2.04 3.42 14.43
N GLN A 119 1.25 2.75 15.27
CA GLN A 119 1.29 2.93 16.72
C GLN A 119 2.64 2.48 17.31
N LYS A 120 3.25 1.43 16.76
CA LYS A 120 4.59 1.01 17.20
C LYS A 120 5.65 2.07 16.88
N MET A 121 5.62 2.65 15.67
CA MET A 121 6.53 3.74 15.29
C MET A 121 6.40 4.94 16.24
N ILE A 122 5.18 5.41 16.49
CA ILE A 122 4.92 6.56 17.38
C ILE A 122 5.39 6.27 18.81
N LYS A 123 5.00 5.11 19.36
CA LYS A 123 5.38 4.73 20.74
C LYS A 123 6.89 4.56 20.91
N ASN A 124 7.57 3.98 19.93
CA ASN A 124 9.02 3.80 20.02
C ASN A 124 9.75 5.13 19.85
N ALA A 125 9.31 6.03 18.98
CA ALA A 125 9.87 7.37 18.88
C ALA A 125 9.83 8.12 20.22
N ALA A 126 8.71 8.01 20.95
CA ALA A 126 8.59 8.58 22.29
C ALA A 126 9.60 7.99 23.30
N LEU A 127 9.97 6.71 23.16
CA LEU A 127 11.03 6.10 24.00
C LEU A 127 12.42 6.67 23.68
N HIS A 128 12.62 7.22 22.49
CA HIS A 128 13.83 7.94 22.10
C HIS A 128 13.76 9.44 22.42
N GLY A 129 12.67 9.93 23.03
CA GLY A 129 12.49 11.35 23.37
C GLY A 129 11.94 12.21 22.21
N HIS A 130 11.49 11.59 21.13
CA HIS A 130 10.91 12.28 19.98
C HIS A 130 9.39 12.18 19.94
N ILE A 131 8.73 13.20 19.39
CA ILE A 131 7.27 13.25 19.28
C ILE A 131 6.88 13.12 17.81
N ILE A 132 6.36 11.95 17.43
CA ILE A 132 5.70 11.77 16.14
C ILE A 132 4.20 12.00 16.36
N LEU A 133 3.66 13.06 15.74
CA LEU A 133 2.23 13.36 15.76
C LEU A 133 1.41 12.17 15.26
N THR A 134 0.28 11.86 15.88
CA THR A 134 -0.63 10.81 15.41
C THR A 134 -1.19 11.15 14.01
N PRO A 135 -1.71 10.17 13.25
CA PRO A 135 -2.31 10.46 11.95
C PRO A 135 -3.33 11.60 11.99
N CYS A 136 -4.21 11.61 12.99
CA CYS A 136 -5.21 12.66 13.15
C CYS A 136 -4.61 14.05 13.39
N GLU A 137 -3.62 14.15 14.28
CA GLU A 137 -2.94 15.41 14.61
C GLU A 137 -2.14 15.95 13.42
N ALA A 138 -1.63 15.06 12.57
CA ALA A 138 -0.94 15.40 11.33
C ALA A 138 -1.90 15.66 10.13
N GLY A 139 -3.22 15.62 10.34
CA GLY A 139 -4.21 15.88 9.27
C GLY A 139 -4.52 14.70 8.35
N TYR A 140 -4.18 13.46 8.74
CA TYR A 140 -4.41 12.23 7.98
C TYR A 140 -5.52 11.36 8.59
N ASN A 141 -6.20 10.58 7.73
CA ASN A 141 -7.20 9.63 8.19
C ASN A 141 -6.55 8.45 8.93
N CYS A 142 -6.98 8.25 10.17
CA CYS A 142 -6.44 7.27 11.10
C CYS A 142 -6.93 5.83 10.89
N GLY A 143 -7.91 5.63 10.02
CA GLY A 143 -8.49 4.33 9.67
C GLY A 143 -9.43 3.73 10.72
N ARG A 144 -9.65 4.41 11.85
CA ARG A 144 -10.60 3.97 12.90
C ARG A 144 -12.01 4.47 12.54
N LYS A 145 -12.94 3.54 12.34
CA LYS A 145 -14.36 3.85 12.04
C LYS A 145 -15.00 4.76 13.09
N GLU A 146 -14.63 4.58 14.35
CA GLU A 146 -15.19 5.31 15.51
C GLU A 146 -14.30 6.44 16.00
N CYS A 147 -13.36 6.94 15.18
CA CYS A 147 -12.50 8.02 15.66
C CYS A 147 -13.31 9.32 15.86
N PRO A 148 -13.22 9.99 17.01
CA PRO A 148 -13.93 11.25 17.23
C PRO A 148 -13.41 12.41 16.34
N ILE A 149 -12.19 12.27 15.80
CA ILE A 149 -11.55 13.25 14.90
C ILE A 149 -11.73 12.85 13.44
N CYS A 150 -11.48 11.58 13.09
CA CYS A 150 -11.46 11.08 11.72
C CYS A 150 -12.75 10.33 11.27
N GLY A 151 -13.70 10.12 12.19
CA GLY A 151 -14.93 9.31 12.02
C GLY A 151 -16.22 10.11 11.85
N LYS A 152 -16.15 11.45 11.79
CA LYS A 152 -17.24 12.26 11.23
C LYS A 152 -17.10 12.21 9.72
N GLU A 153 -17.97 11.42 9.09
CA GLU A 153 -18.21 11.30 7.65
C GLU A 153 -17.02 10.80 6.80
N ILE A 154 -16.92 9.46 6.67
CA ILE A 154 -16.43 8.86 5.42
C ILE A 154 -17.62 8.75 4.46
N GLU A 155 -18.30 9.87 4.19
CA GLU A 155 -19.07 10.01 2.96
C GLU A 155 -18.19 10.76 1.97
N LYS A 156 -17.60 10.01 1.04
CA LYS A 156 -16.86 10.52 -0.13
C LYS A 156 -15.76 11.53 0.22
N ALA A 157 -14.63 11.03 0.72
CA ALA A 157 -13.38 11.74 0.45
C ALA A 157 -13.16 11.65 -1.06
N GLU A 158 -13.56 12.69 -1.79
CA GLU A 158 -13.16 12.89 -3.18
C GLU A 158 -11.63 12.78 -3.22
N GLU A 159 -11.13 11.93 -4.11
CA GLU A 159 -9.71 11.70 -4.30
C GLU A 159 -9.04 13.06 -4.56
N ILE A 160 -8.34 13.63 -3.58
CA ILE A 160 -7.30 14.62 -3.87
C ILE A 160 -6.17 13.82 -4.52
N ILE A 161 -6.27 13.72 -5.85
CA ILE A 161 -5.20 13.26 -6.73
C ILE A 161 -4.12 14.33 -6.62
N ASP A 162 -3.10 14.05 -5.82
CA ASP A 162 -1.86 14.80 -5.85
C ASP A 162 -1.12 14.28 -7.09
N GLU A 163 -1.20 15.02 -8.20
CA GLU A 163 -0.60 14.64 -9.50
C GLU A 163 0.93 14.49 -9.43
N ASN A 164 1.54 14.91 -8.32
CA ASN A 164 2.97 14.80 -8.06
C ASN A 164 3.35 13.63 -7.16
N TYR A 165 2.41 12.77 -6.75
CA TYR A 165 2.76 11.59 -5.95
C TYR A 165 3.28 10.47 -6.87
N PRO A 166 4.57 10.07 -6.78
CA PRO A 166 5.10 8.97 -7.57
C PRO A 166 4.35 7.69 -7.20
N THR A 167 3.54 7.20 -8.15
CA THR A 167 3.01 5.85 -8.09
C THR A 167 4.15 4.91 -8.47
N GLU A 168 5.04 4.64 -7.52
CA GLU A 168 6.10 3.67 -7.74
C GLU A 168 5.48 2.32 -8.08
N ASN A 169 5.54 1.98 -9.36
CA ASN A 169 5.44 0.64 -9.88
C ASN A 169 6.53 -0.18 -9.20
N ASN A 170 6.18 -0.86 -8.10
CA ASN A 170 6.94 -2.02 -7.65
C ASN A 170 6.70 -3.15 -8.65
N ASP A 171 7.32 -3.03 -9.80
CA ASP A 171 7.54 -4.13 -10.73
C ASP A 171 8.65 -4.98 -10.10
N PRO A 172 8.38 -6.21 -9.65
CA PRO A 172 9.41 -7.06 -9.08
C PRO A 172 10.31 -7.53 -10.22
N LYS A 173 11.28 -6.69 -10.61
CA LYS A 173 12.35 -7.11 -11.51
C LYS A 173 13.18 -8.18 -10.81
N GLN A 174 13.10 -9.36 -11.42
CA GLN A 174 13.98 -10.52 -11.34
C GLN A 174 15.34 -10.22 -10.69
N ILE A 175 15.58 -10.86 -9.55
CA ILE A 175 16.94 -11.06 -9.02
C ILE A 175 17.56 -12.13 -9.92
N PRO A 176 18.65 -11.85 -10.66
CA PRO A 176 19.41 -12.91 -11.32
C PRO A 176 20.12 -13.74 -10.25
N LEU A 177 19.96 -15.06 -10.33
CA LEU A 177 20.76 -16.04 -9.59
C LEU A 177 22.23 -15.97 -10.00
#